data_AF-A0A0J6XPK4-F1
#
_entry.id   AF-A0A0J6XPK4-F1
#
_cell.length_a   1.000
_cell.length_b   1.000
_cell.length_c   1.000
_cell.angle_alpha   90.00
_cell.angle_beta   90.00
_cell.angle_gamma   90.00
#
_symmetry.space_group_name_H-M   'P 1'
#
loop_
_entity.id
_entity.type
_entity.pdbx_description
1 polymer ?
#
loop_
_entity_poly.entity_id
_entity_poly.type
_entity_poly.pdbx_seq_one_letter_code
_entity_poly.pdbx_strand_id
1 'polypeptide(L)'
;MVKGVAAPGADLATAGASDVKTFHSPKERSVRKALPAAKGKTSANATAQGAETAAAGNPELGLVLDAKSVSAHGIELRAQVVSAAGAALKVTYEWGDGTTDVTDASPGQEVSRRHSYAELGEYQVKVTVTDSANQAESVNELPLSTVGSDFTPYAPTRLLDTRDGTGAPRGMVQAYSSTKLKIAGNGKIPAGVTAVALNVTATNTSNPGHVTVFPGGTTRPTTSNVNFVAAQTVPNMVIVPVGKDGTVELYNGSWTPIDLIADITGYFTRTAASGYTPMTPVRAVDTRSGQGAPQGQVGGRKSIGVQLGGWYVPGSATAVALNVTATNPREDGHLTAYPSGQQAPNTSNVNFRAKQTVANSVIVPVGADGKVNIFNGAWAGTDVIVDVVGYYSPDSSGAFMPAKPQRWIDTRTSKWGPVPARGYLWQPFSTGEEGIAGYVLNTTVTNTQQDGFLSVAPDPNTPEQYDNDTNVFPGRPTSSTLNWTAGQTVPNLVQASSGGVNGVVDFWNQSWATTDLIVDMFGYYETK
;
A
#
# COMPACT_ATOMS: atom_id res chain seq x y z
N MET A 1 29.07 -1.71 -11.20
CA MET A 1 27.90 -1.02 -10.63
C MET A 1 27.16 -0.38 -11.80
N VAL A 2 25.87 -0.62 -11.98
CA VAL A 2 25.09 0.12 -12.98
C VAL A 2 24.44 1.28 -12.23
N LYS A 3 24.76 2.52 -12.60
CA LYS A 3 24.14 3.71 -12.02
C LYS A 3 22.69 3.74 -12.45
N GLY A 4 21.76 3.62 -11.51
CA GLY A 4 20.36 3.94 -11.76
C GLY A 4 20.22 5.44 -11.89
N VAL A 5 19.93 5.96 -13.09
CA VAL A 5 19.55 7.38 -13.22
C VAL A 5 18.07 7.46 -12.88
N ALA A 6 17.70 8.20 -11.83
CA ALA A 6 16.30 8.50 -11.51
C ALA A 6 15.53 8.77 -12.82
N ALA A 7 14.33 8.22 -12.97
CA ALA A 7 13.49 8.58 -14.11
C ALA A 7 13.27 10.11 -14.04
N PRO A 8 13.75 10.92 -15.00
CA PRO A 8 13.52 12.35 -14.97
C PRO A 8 12.01 12.57 -15.10
N GLY A 9 11.36 12.95 -14.00
CA GLY A 9 9.93 13.25 -13.95
C GLY A 9 9.06 12.29 -13.11
N ALA A 10 9.61 11.38 -12.33
CA ALA A 10 8.82 10.54 -11.43
C ALA A 10 8.73 11.20 -10.03
N ASP A 11 7.91 12.24 -9.92
CA ASP A 11 7.55 12.89 -8.65
C ASP A 11 6.50 12.02 -7.95
N LEU A 12 6.74 11.59 -6.70
CA LEU A 12 5.75 10.81 -5.94
C LEU A 12 4.43 11.57 -5.81
N ALA A 13 4.45 12.91 -5.80
CA ALA A 13 3.25 13.73 -5.85
C ALA A 13 2.48 13.58 -7.18
N THR A 14 3.14 13.28 -8.30
CA THR A 14 2.50 12.96 -9.59
C THR A 14 2.09 11.48 -9.73
N ALA A 15 2.79 10.56 -9.07
CA ALA A 15 2.43 9.14 -9.04
C ALA A 15 1.26 8.85 -8.08
N GLY A 16 1.24 9.52 -6.93
CA GLY A 16 0.16 9.53 -5.93
C GLY A 16 -1.01 10.47 -6.24
N ALA A 17 -0.94 11.25 -7.34
CA ALA A 17 -1.96 12.21 -7.76
C ALA A 17 -3.35 11.61 -8.09
N SER A 18 -3.58 10.31 -7.92
CA SER A 18 -4.92 9.73 -8.08
C SER A 18 -5.93 10.23 -7.04
N ASP A 19 -5.50 10.77 -5.90
CA ASP A 19 -6.39 11.02 -4.76
C ASP A 19 -6.12 12.34 -4.00
N VAL A 20 -5.61 13.40 -4.64
CA VAL A 20 -5.69 14.75 -4.01
C VAL A 20 -7.17 15.12 -3.92
N LYS A 21 -7.78 14.83 -2.77
CA LYS A 21 -9.16 15.21 -2.49
C LYS A 21 -9.17 16.69 -2.23
N THR A 22 -9.80 17.43 -3.14
CA THR A 22 -10.15 18.82 -2.90
C THR A 22 -11.52 18.90 -2.25
N PHE A 23 -11.64 19.80 -1.29
CA PHE A 23 -12.89 20.07 -0.59
C PHE A 23 -13.18 21.55 -0.68
N HIS A 24 -14.45 21.90 -0.87
CA HIS A 24 -14.89 23.28 -0.96
C HIS A 24 -16.15 23.49 -0.12
N SER A 25 -16.14 24.51 0.72
CA SER A 25 -17.33 25.00 1.41
C SER A 25 -17.51 26.48 1.09
N PRO A 26 -18.59 26.86 0.39
CA PRO A 26 -18.77 28.24 -0.04
C PRO A 26 -19.26 29.12 1.12
N LYS A 27 -19.22 30.44 0.92
CA LYS A 27 -19.57 31.44 1.95
C LYS A 27 -20.97 31.24 2.52
N GLU A 28 -21.92 30.82 1.69
CA GLU A 28 -23.33 30.69 2.03
C GLU A 28 -23.59 29.64 3.11
N ARG A 29 -22.62 28.75 3.37
CA ARG A 29 -22.64 27.81 4.49
C ARG A 29 -22.17 28.41 5.81
N SER A 30 -21.69 29.66 5.80
CA SER A 30 -21.25 30.34 7.02
C SER A 30 -22.45 30.77 7.87
N VAL A 31 -22.41 30.49 9.16
CA VAL A 31 -23.42 30.91 10.14
C VAL A 31 -22.83 32.04 10.99
N ARG A 32 -23.42 33.24 10.88
CA ARG A 32 -23.01 34.43 11.65
C ARG A 32 -23.72 34.49 13.01
N LYS A 33 -22.97 34.73 14.09
CA LYS A 33 -23.47 34.79 15.48
C LYS A 33 -22.87 35.97 16.25
N ALA A 34 -23.59 36.47 17.25
CA ALA A 34 -23.08 37.51 18.16
C ALA A 34 -22.12 36.90 19.21
N LEU A 35 -21.02 37.60 19.51
CA LEU A 35 -20.08 37.16 20.56
C LEU A 35 -20.76 37.13 21.95
N PRO A 36 -20.32 36.24 22.87
CA PRO A 36 -20.94 36.09 24.19
C PRO A 36 -21.06 37.40 25.00
N ALA A 37 -20.06 38.29 24.90
CA ALA A 37 -20.06 39.57 25.61
C ALA A 37 -21.14 40.56 25.10
N ALA A 38 -21.62 40.41 23.87
CA ALA A 38 -22.68 41.25 23.29
C ALA A 38 -24.09 40.80 23.68
N LYS A 39 -24.26 39.56 24.18
CA LYS A 39 -25.55 39.06 24.68
C LYS A 39 -26.05 39.80 25.94
N GLY A 40 -25.19 40.58 26.59
CA GLY A 40 -25.53 41.40 27.76
C GLY A 40 -26.02 42.82 27.47
N LYS A 41 -26.18 43.22 26.20
CA LYS A 41 -26.61 44.60 25.82
C LYS A 41 -27.95 44.66 25.07
N THR A 42 -28.87 43.74 25.34
CA THR A 42 -30.28 43.91 24.95
C THR A 42 -31.17 43.96 26.20
N SER A 43 -31.92 45.06 26.29
CA SER A 43 -32.95 45.31 27.29
C SER A 43 -34.04 44.24 27.28
N ALA A 44 -34.64 44.03 28.46
CA ALA A 44 -35.89 43.37 28.78
C ALA A 44 -36.79 42.90 27.60
N ASN A 45 -37.27 41.66 27.75
CA ASN A 45 -38.24 40.89 26.93
C ASN A 45 -37.66 40.04 25.78
N ALA A 46 -37.23 38.83 26.11
CA ALA A 46 -37.32 37.68 25.21
C ALA A 46 -37.51 36.38 26.01
N THR A 47 -38.76 35.94 26.16
CA THR A 47 -39.10 34.55 26.43
C THR A 47 -38.95 33.76 25.14
N ALA A 48 -37.85 33.01 24.98
CA ALA A 48 -37.76 31.79 24.16
C ALA A 48 -36.38 31.13 24.33
N GLN A 49 -36.34 29.92 24.87
CA GLN A 49 -35.20 29.02 24.75
C GLN A 49 -35.00 28.69 23.26
N GLY A 50 -33.85 29.05 22.68
CA GLY A 50 -33.34 28.42 21.45
C GLY A 50 -33.06 29.32 20.24
N ALA A 51 -33.31 30.63 20.27
CA ALA A 51 -32.96 31.52 19.15
C ALA A 51 -31.54 32.11 19.33
N GLU A 52 -30.57 31.67 18.53
CA GLU A 52 -29.26 32.35 18.45
C GLU A 52 -29.48 33.77 17.91
N THR A 53 -29.16 34.79 18.71
CA THR A 53 -29.25 36.20 18.31
C THR A 53 -28.24 36.51 17.21
N ALA A 54 -28.73 36.92 16.04
CA ALA A 54 -27.89 37.36 14.92
C ALA A 54 -26.99 38.55 15.33
N ALA A 55 -25.71 38.52 14.94
CA ALA A 55 -24.81 39.65 15.17
C ALA A 55 -25.28 40.91 14.44
N ALA A 56 -25.26 42.04 15.12
CA ALA A 56 -25.64 43.34 14.53
C ALA A 56 -24.52 43.97 13.69
N GLY A 57 -23.25 43.69 14.00
CA GLY A 57 -22.08 44.23 13.29
C GLY A 57 -21.55 43.31 12.18
N ASN A 58 -20.92 43.91 11.17
CA ASN A 58 -20.28 43.26 10.02
C ASN A 58 -21.18 42.22 9.30
N PRO A 59 -22.21 42.66 8.55
CA PRO A 59 -23.18 41.76 7.92
C PRO A 59 -22.57 40.84 6.84
N GLU A 60 -21.40 41.21 6.30
CA GLU A 60 -20.72 40.47 5.24
C GLU A 60 -19.80 39.37 5.77
N LEU A 61 -19.57 39.30 7.09
CA LEU A 61 -18.63 38.38 7.73
C LEU A 61 -18.93 36.91 7.38
N GLY A 62 -18.00 36.26 6.70
CA GLY A 62 -18.12 34.86 6.28
C GLY A 62 -16.79 34.25 5.85
N LEU A 63 -16.83 32.96 5.55
CA LEU A 63 -15.68 32.15 5.20
C LEU A 63 -15.96 31.34 3.94
N VAL A 64 -15.05 31.39 2.98
CA VAL A 64 -14.93 30.35 1.94
C VAL A 64 -13.79 29.43 2.33
N LEU A 65 -14.02 28.13 2.32
CA LEU A 65 -13.05 27.13 2.76
C LEU A 65 -12.67 26.23 1.59
N ASP A 66 -11.38 26.10 1.34
CA ASP A 66 -10.80 25.21 0.33
C ASP A 66 -9.72 24.33 0.98
N ALA A 67 -9.88 23.01 0.91
CA ALA A 67 -8.92 22.08 1.48
C ALA A 67 -8.36 21.12 0.43
N LYS A 68 -7.14 20.64 0.64
CA LYS A 68 -6.54 19.53 -0.11
C LYS A 68 -5.72 18.64 0.81
N SER A 69 -5.67 17.34 0.53
CA SER A 69 -4.71 16.44 1.17
C SER A 69 -3.27 16.77 0.74
N VAL A 70 -2.33 16.70 1.68
CA VAL A 70 -0.89 16.95 1.44
C VAL A 70 0.01 15.77 1.82
N SER A 71 -0.50 14.82 2.61
CA SER A 71 0.12 13.52 2.88
C SER A 71 -1.00 12.52 3.19
N ALA A 72 -0.66 11.27 3.47
CA ALA A 72 -1.59 10.25 3.96
C ALA A 72 -2.46 10.74 5.13
N HIS A 73 -1.85 11.49 6.06
CA HIS A 73 -2.47 12.03 7.27
C HIS A 73 -2.72 13.54 7.22
N GLY A 74 -2.12 14.25 6.26
CA GLY A 74 -2.03 15.70 6.26
C GLY A 74 -3.05 16.38 5.36
N ILE A 75 -3.55 17.53 5.80
CA ILE A 75 -4.43 18.43 5.04
C ILE A 75 -3.88 19.86 5.06
N GLU A 76 -3.93 20.54 3.92
CA GLU A 76 -3.82 21.99 3.82
C GLU A 76 -5.23 22.58 3.67
N LEU A 77 -5.63 23.46 4.58
CA LEU A 77 -6.92 24.17 4.57
C LEU A 77 -6.70 25.67 4.44
N ARG A 78 -7.33 26.24 3.43
CA ARG A 78 -7.36 27.67 3.13
C ARG A 78 -8.70 28.24 3.53
N ALA A 79 -8.68 29.34 4.26
CA ALA A 79 -9.86 30.08 4.65
C ALA A 79 -9.76 31.49 4.06
N GLN A 80 -10.63 31.80 3.12
CA GLN A 80 -10.79 33.15 2.58
C GLN A 80 -11.80 33.90 3.44
N VAL A 81 -11.33 34.98 4.07
CA VAL A 81 -12.15 35.79 4.96
C VAL A 81 -12.91 36.84 4.16
N VAL A 82 -14.24 36.75 4.16
CA VAL A 82 -15.11 37.74 3.54
C VAL A 82 -15.64 38.66 4.63
N SER A 83 -15.33 39.96 4.56
CA SER A 83 -15.64 40.94 5.62
C SER A 83 -15.59 42.36 5.08
N ALA A 84 -16.30 43.29 5.73
CA ALA A 84 -16.07 44.72 5.55
C ALA A 84 -14.62 45.12 5.92
N ALA A 85 -14.08 46.16 5.28
CA ALA A 85 -12.69 46.59 5.43
C ALA A 85 -12.35 47.17 6.82
N GLY A 86 -11.09 47.00 7.25
CA GLY A 86 -10.48 47.84 8.30
C GLY A 86 -10.43 47.31 9.73
N ALA A 87 -10.98 46.13 10.04
CA ALA A 87 -10.88 45.52 11.37
C ALA A 87 -9.91 44.33 11.39
N ALA A 88 -9.17 44.16 12.48
CA ALA A 88 -8.37 42.95 12.72
C ALA A 88 -9.30 41.78 13.04
N LEU A 89 -9.11 40.66 12.35
CA LEU A 89 -9.91 39.46 12.49
C LEU A 89 -9.04 38.33 13.03
N LYS A 90 -9.66 37.37 13.71
CA LYS A 90 -8.99 36.12 14.12
C LYS A 90 -9.68 34.94 13.49
N VAL A 91 -8.90 34.08 12.83
CA VAL A 91 -9.38 32.80 12.28
C VAL A 91 -8.91 31.68 13.20
N THR A 92 -9.86 30.90 13.68
CA THR A 92 -9.64 29.71 14.52
C THR A 92 -10.03 28.48 13.72
N TYR A 93 -9.12 27.51 13.63
CA TYR A 93 -9.32 26.21 12.99
C TYR A 93 -9.45 25.16 14.08
N GLU A 94 -10.65 24.59 14.24
CA GLU A 94 -10.91 23.43 15.08
C GLU A 94 -10.90 22.18 14.19
N TRP A 95 -9.84 21.36 14.28
CA TRP A 95 -9.57 20.29 13.33
C TRP A 95 -10.45 19.03 13.52
N GLY A 96 -11.27 18.99 14.56
CA GLY A 96 -12.17 17.86 14.84
C GLY A 96 -11.50 16.67 15.55
N ASP A 97 -10.19 16.74 15.81
CA ASP A 97 -9.42 15.77 16.62
C ASP A 97 -9.07 16.31 18.02
N GLY A 98 -9.68 17.43 18.41
CA GLY A 98 -9.42 18.13 19.67
C GLY A 98 -8.26 19.14 19.61
N THR A 99 -7.56 19.25 18.49
CA THR A 99 -6.53 20.28 18.29
C THR A 99 -7.11 21.56 17.69
N THR A 100 -6.40 22.68 17.86
CA THR A 100 -6.85 23.99 17.39
C THR A 100 -5.67 24.86 16.98
N ASP A 101 -5.80 25.55 15.84
CA ASP A 101 -4.90 26.61 15.41
C ASP A 101 -5.59 27.96 15.39
N VAL A 102 -4.85 29.03 15.69
CA VAL A 102 -5.36 30.41 15.64
C VAL A 102 -4.40 31.29 14.86
N THR A 103 -4.96 32.18 14.03
CA THR A 103 -4.19 33.17 13.28
C THR A 103 -4.92 34.49 13.19
N ASP A 104 -4.16 35.57 13.14
CA ASP A 104 -4.71 36.86 12.74
C ASP A 104 -4.95 36.87 11.21
N ALA A 105 -5.95 37.63 10.79
CA ALA A 105 -6.33 37.84 9.40
C ALA A 105 -6.86 39.26 9.17
N SER A 106 -6.81 39.72 7.92
CA SER A 106 -7.43 40.95 7.45
C SER A 106 -8.62 40.65 6.53
N PRO A 107 -9.56 41.59 6.35
CA PRO A 107 -10.65 41.45 5.39
C PRO A 107 -10.14 41.14 3.97
N GLY A 108 -10.70 40.12 3.33
CA GLY A 108 -10.29 39.66 1.99
C GLY A 108 -9.03 38.80 1.96
N GLN A 109 -8.36 38.59 3.10
CA GLN A 109 -7.17 37.75 3.18
C GLN A 109 -7.53 36.26 3.09
N GLU A 110 -6.71 35.50 2.36
CA GLU A 110 -6.66 34.04 2.45
C GLU A 110 -5.60 33.65 3.49
N VAL A 111 -5.99 32.84 4.46
CA VAL A 111 -5.09 32.24 5.46
C VAL A 111 -5.05 30.72 5.27
N SER A 112 -3.86 30.17 5.09
CA SER A 112 -3.62 28.74 4.90
C SER A 112 -3.03 28.12 6.16
N ARG A 113 -3.49 26.92 6.53
CA ARG A 113 -2.93 26.10 7.61
C ARG A 113 -2.78 24.66 7.16
N ARG A 114 -1.70 24.01 7.62
CA ARG A 114 -1.48 22.57 7.46
C ARG A 114 -1.70 21.88 8.79
N HIS A 115 -2.31 20.71 8.75
CA HIS A 115 -2.55 19.86 9.91
C HIS A 115 -2.27 18.41 9.56
N SER A 116 -1.67 17.64 10.46
CA SER A 116 -1.48 16.19 10.32
C SER A 116 -2.26 15.46 11.41
N TYR A 117 -3.14 14.55 11.00
CA TYR A 117 -3.97 13.79 11.95
C TYR A 117 -3.21 12.61 12.53
N ALA A 118 -3.34 12.42 13.84
CA ALA A 118 -2.76 11.28 14.54
C ALA A 118 -3.37 9.94 14.09
N GLU A 119 -4.59 9.91 13.59
CA GLU A 119 -5.26 8.70 13.08
C GLU A 119 -5.81 8.95 11.68
N LEU A 120 -6.09 7.87 10.94
CA LEU A 120 -6.84 7.99 9.70
C LEU A 120 -8.33 8.04 10.01
N GLY A 121 -9.06 8.93 9.34
CA GLY A 121 -10.49 9.04 9.54
C GLY A 121 -11.15 10.19 8.80
N GLU A 122 -12.42 10.37 9.14
CA GLU A 122 -13.20 11.55 8.78
C GLU A 122 -13.28 12.48 9.98
N TYR A 123 -13.03 13.77 9.72
CA TYR A 123 -12.96 14.82 10.72
C TYR A 123 -13.90 15.95 10.34
N GLN A 124 -14.73 16.37 11.29
CA GLN A 124 -15.56 17.54 11.13
C GLN A 124 -14.73 18.77 11.49
N VAL A 125 -14.21 19.46 10.47
CA VAL A 125 -13.43 20.69 10.67
C VAL A 125 -14.37 21.87 10.77
N LYS A 126 -14.14 22.71 11.78
CA LYS A 126 -14.87 23.93 12.03
C LYS A 126 -13.92 25.12 11.98
N VAL A 127 -14.20 26.09 11.13
CA VAL A 127 -13.43 27.32 11.03
C VAL A 127 -14.28 28.48 11.49
N THR A 128 -13.78 29.23 12.46
CA THR A 128 -14.45 30.40 13.04
C THR A 128 -13.63 31.65 12.75
N VAL A 129 -14.23 32.63 12.08
CA VAL A 129 -13.68 34.00 12.02
C VAL A 129 -14.35 34.86 13.08
N THR A 130 -13.55 35.48 13.94
CA THR A 130 -13.99 36.36 15.01
C THR A 130 -13.64 37.81 14.69
N ASP A 131 -14.65 38.67 14.72
CA ASP A 131 -14.56 40.12 14.63
C ASP A 131 -14.93 40.73 16.00
N SER A 132 -13.90 40.90 16.84
CA SER A 132 -14.09 41.46 18.18
C SER A 132 -14.53 42.93 18.15
N ALA A 133 -14.17 43.68 17.10
CA ALA A 133 -14.54 45.08 16.96
C ALA A 133 -16.05 45.24 16.71
N ASN A 134 -16.62 44.35 15.92
CA ASN A 134 -18.05 44.34 15.59
C ASN A 134 -18.89 43.36 16.43
N GLN A 135 -18.28 42.74 17.45
CA GLN A 135 -18.91 41.75 18.33
C GLN A 135 -19.61 40.61 17.56
N ALA A 136 -18.99 40.17 16.48
CA ALA A 136 -19.53 39.17 15.57
C ALA A 136 -18.53 38.02 15.38
N GLU A 137 -19.07 36.82 15.15
CA GLU A 137 -18.32 35.68 14.64
C GLU A 137 -19.07 35.06 13.47
N SER A 138 -18.35 34.36 12.60
CA SER A 138 -18.91 33.58 11.51
C SER A 138 -18.22 32.22 11.46
N VAL A 139 -19.02 31.16 11.39
CA VAL A 139 -18.56 29.77 11.47
C VAL A 139 -18.88 29.07 10.15
N ASN A 140 -17.91 28.39 9.56
CA ASN A 140 -18.14 27.48 8.44
C ASN A 140 -17.51 26.11 8.76
N GLU A 141 -18.20 25.04 8.40
CA GLU A 141 -17.83 23.67 8.73
C GLU A 141 -17.74 22.83 7.45
N LEU A 142 -16.73 21.96 7.37
CA LEU A 142 -16.63 20.96 6.30
C LEU A 142 -16.12 19.61 6.82
N PRO A 143 -16.70 18.50 6.37
CA PRO A 143 -16.13 17.18 6.62
C PRO A 143 -14.89 17.01 5.73
N LEU A 144 -13.79 16.58 6.35
CA LEU A 144 -12.54 16.25 5.70
C LEU A 144 -12.18 14.80 5.97
N SER A 145 -11.57 14.12 5.00
CA SER A 145 -11.05 12.76 5.21
C SER A 145 -9.56 12.75 4.91
N THR A 146 -8.80 12.02 5.73
CA THR A 146 -7.45 11.59 5.36
C THR A 146 -7.51 10.72 4.11
N VAL A 147 -6.40 10.64 3.37
CA VAL A 147 -6.34 9.92 2.09
C VAL A 147 -5.55 8.62 2.17
N GLY A 148 -4.69 8.48 3.19
CA GLY A 148 -4.01 7.23 3.52
C GLY A 148 -4.99 6.12 3.89
N SER A 149 -4.51 4.87 3.84
CA SER A 149 -5.31 3.72 4.24
C SER A 149 -4.50 2.72 5.07
N ASP A 150 -5.08 2.29 6.18
CA ASP A 150 -4.49 1.27 7.05
C ASP A 150 -4.96 -0.13 6.65
N PHE A 151 -4.13 -1.13 6.91
CA PHE A 151 -4.40 -2.52 6.62
C PHE A 151 -5.24 -3.16 7.73
N THR A 152 -6.30 -3.87 7.33
CA THR A 152 -7.03 -4.79 8.18
C THR A 152 -6.72 -6.22 7.74
N PRO A 153 -6.06 -7.04 8.57
CA PRO A 153 -5.81 -8.44 8.27
C PRO A 153 -7.11 -9.21 8.10
N TYR A 154 -7.11 -10.13 7.14
CA TYR A 154 -8.27 -10.98 6.85
C TYR A 154 -7.81 -12.43 6.71
N ALA A 155 -8.51 -13.37 7.35
CA ALA A 155 -8.13 -14.78 7.29
C ALA A 155 -8.10 -15.25 5.82
N PRO A 156 -7.05 -15.98 5.37
CA PRO A 156 -6.92 -16.34 3.96
C PRO A 156 -8.18 -17.02 3.41
N THR A 157 -8.83 -16.37 2.44
CA THR A 157 -10.15 -16.80 1.94
C THR A 157 -10.21 -16.69 0.42
N ARG A 158 -10.74 -17.71 -0.24
CA ARG A 158 -10.99 -17.68 -1.68
C ARG A 158 -12.18 -16.79 -2.00
N LEU A 159 -11.96 -15.74 -2.78
CA LEU A 159 -13.03 -14.86 -3.29
C LEU A 159 -13.36 -15.12 -4.75
N LEU A 160 -12.43 -15.69 -5.51
CA LEU A 160 -12.63 -15.99 -6.93
C LEU A 160 -12.03 -17.36 -7.27
N ASP A 161 -12.79 -18.18 -8.00
CA ASP A 161 -12.31 -19.40 -8.65
C ASP A 161 -13.20 -19.72 -9.85
N THR A 162 -12.66 -19.49 -11.05
CA THR A 162 -13.43 -19.65 -12.29
C THR A 162 -13.75 -21.11 -12.61
N ARG A 163 -13.08 -22.07 -11.96
CA ARG A 163 -13.27 -23.51 -12.21
C ARG A 163 -14.58 -24.02 -11.61
N ASP A 164 -14.98 -23.46 -10.47
CA ASP A 164 -16.18 -23.85 -9.73
C ASP A 164 -17.29 -22.78 -9.71
N GLY A 165 -16.97 -21.54 -10.08
CA GLY A 165 -17.92 -20.42 -10.11
C GLY A 165 -17.96 -19.58 -8.84
N THR A 166 -16.96 -19.71 -7.96
CA THR A 166 -16.81 -18.83 -6.80
C THR A 166 -16.51 -17.40 -7.26
N GLY A 167 -17.35 -16.44 -6.89
CA GLY A 167 -17.15 -15.01 -7.12
C GLY A 167 -17.27 -14.51 -8.57
N ALA A 168 -17.35 -15.41 -9.55
CA ALA A 168 -17.53 -15.12 -10.96
C ALA A 168 -18.27 -16.29 -11.65
N PRO A 169 -18.87 -16.10 -12.84
CA PRO A 169 -19.45 -17.21 -13.60
C PRO A 169 -18.45 -18.34 -13.81
N ARG A 170 -18.90 -19.58 -13.66
CA ARG A 170 -18.08 -20.77 -13.91
C ARG A 170 -17.66 -20.82 -15.39
N GLY A 171 -16.36 -20.90 -15.64
CA GLY A 171 -15.77 -20.99 -16.97
C GLY A 171 -14.46 -20.21 -17.09
N MET A 172 -13.56 -20.70 -17.93
CA MET A 172 -12.26 -20.07 -18.17
C MET A 172 -12.42 -18.64 -18.72
N VAL A 173 -11.57 -17.74 -18.22
CA VAL A 173 -11.48 -16.35 -18.71
C VAL A 173 -10.87 -16.39 -20.11
N GLN A 174 -11.64 -15.93 -21.10
CA GLN A 174 -11.25 -15.97 -22.50
C GLN A 174 -9.99 -15.16 -22.79
N ALA A 175 -9.32 -15.47 -23.89
CA ALA A 175 -8.18 -14.71 -24.39
C ALA A 175 -8.54 -13.23 -24.50
N TYR A 176 -7.62 -12.37 -24.09
CA TYR A 176 -7.77 -10.91 -24.14
C TYR A 176 -9.05 -10.38 -23.47
N SER A 177 -9.54 -11.06 -22.44
CA SER A 177 -10.75 -10.70 -21.71
C SER A 177 -10.50 -10.60 -20.21
N SER A 178 -11.37 -9.89 -19.49
CA SER A 178 -11.32 -9.76 -18.03
C SER A 178 -12.42 -10.56 -17.35
N THR A 179 -12.14 -11.01 -16.13
CA THR A 179 -13.17 -11.34 -15.14
C THR A 179 -13.21 -10.28 -14.05
N LYS A 180 -14.39 -10.05 -13.47
CA LYS A 180 -14.63 -9.01 -12.48
C LYS A 180 -14.89 -9.64 -11.12
N LEU A 181 -14.11 -9.23 -10.13
CA LEU A 181 -14.19 -9.70 -8.74
C LEU A 181 -14.83 -8.63 -7.86
N LYS A 182 -15.96 -8.97 -7.23
CA LYS A 182 -16.58 -8.12 -6.21
C LYS A 182 -15.82 -8.22 -4.90
N ILE A 183 -15.36 -7.07 -4.40
CA ILE A 183 -14.64 -6.94 -3.13
C ILE A 183 -15.56 -6.35 -2.07
N ALA A 184 -15.98 -5.10 -2.27
CA ALA A 184 -16.76 -4.37 -1.27
C ALA A 184 -18.11 -5.06 -1.01
N GLY A 185 -18.36 -5.41 0.25
CA GLY A 185 -19.57 -6.13 0.68
C GLY A 185 -19.53 -7.65 0.47
N ASN A 186 -18.46 -8.20 -0.12
CA ASN A 186 -18.27 -9.64 -0.27
C ASN A 186 -17.51 -10.20 0.95
N GLY A 187 -17.88 -11.38 1.46
CA GLY A 187 -17.15 -12.01 2.56
C GLY A 187 -16.97 -11.13 3.81
N LYS A 188 -17.98 -10.33 4.20
CA LYS A 188 -17.90 -9.37 5.33
C LYS A 188 -16.85 -8.25 5.17
N ILE A 189 -16.24 -8.09 3.99
CA ILE A 189 -15.37 -6.95 3.67
C ILE A 189 -16.26 -5.71 3.59
N PRO A 190 -15.94 -4.61 4.30
CA PRO A 190 -16.78 -3.42 4.33
C PRO A 190 -16.88 -2.74 2.96
N ALA A 191 -17.92 -1.92 2.78
CA ALA A 191 -17.93 -0.95 1.70
C ALA A 191 -16.85 0.12 1.93
N GLY A 192 -16.39 0.79 0.87
CA GLY A 192 -15.41 1.88 1.00
C GLY A 192 -13.95 1.46 1.19
N VAL A 193 -13.64 0.16 1.08
CA VAL A 193 -12.27 -0.34 0.98
C VAL A 193 -11.55 0.34 -0.19
N THR A 194 -10.30 0.76 0.04
CA THR A 194 -9.48 1.49 -0.93
C THR A 194 -8.58 0.59 -1.73
N ALA A 195 -8.08 -0.50 -1.13
CA ALA A 195 -7.24 -1.51 -1.79
C ALA A 195 -7.39 -2.88 -1.12
N VAL A 196 -6.94 -3.94 -1.78
CA VAL A 196 -6.91 -5.31 -1.23
C VAL A 196 -5.59 -6.01 -1.50
N ALA A 197 -5.19 -6.89 -0.57
CA ALA A 197 -4.10 -7.83 -0.73
C ALA A 197 -4.65 -9.18 -1.21
N LEU A 198 -4.36 -9.54 -2.46
CA LEU A 198 -4.83 -10.76 -3.11
C LEU A 198 -3.65 -11.61 -3.55
N ASN A 199 -3.70 -12.92 -3.29
CA ASN A 199 -2.87 -13.87 -4.01
C ASN A 199 -3.63 -14.36 -5.25
N VAL A 200 -3.16 -13.96 -6.43
CA VAL A 200 -3.81 -14.26 -7.72
C VAL A 200 -3.08 -15.39 -8.42
N THR A 201 -3.80 -16.44 -8.77
CA THR A 201 -3.25 -17.64 -9.43
C THR A 201 -3.82 -17.81 -10.83
N ALA A 202 -2.93 -18.00 -11.81
CA ALA A 202 -3.29 -18.52 -13.13
C ALA A 202 -3.11 -20.04 -13.15
N THR A 203 -4.08 -20.76 -13.70
CA THR A 203 -4.03 -22.23 -13.85
C THR A 203 -4.71 -22.67 -15.15
N ASN A 204 -4.59 -23.96 -15.47
CA ASN A 204 -5.08 -24.54 -16.74
C ASN A 204 -4.56 -23.77 -17.97
N THR A 205 -3.30 -23.34 -17.92
CA THR A 205 -2.68 -22.53 -18.98
C THR A 205 -2.20 -23.43 -20.13
N SER A 206 -2.59 -23.11 -21.37
CA SER A 206 -2.12 -23.87 -22.56
C SER A 206 -1.02 -23.13 -23.35
N ASN A 207 -0.87 -21.83 -23.12
CA ASN A 207 0.07 -20.96 -23.81
C ASN A 207 0.73 -20.01 -22.79
N PRO A 208 1.92 -19.47 -23.11
CA PRO A 208 2.49 -18.41 -22.30
C PRO A 208 1.63 -17.15 -22.35
N GLY A 209 1.64 -16.41 -21.25
CA GLY A 209 0.89 -15.17 -21.13
C GLY A 209 1.03 -14.53 -19.76
N HIS A 210 0.13 -13.59 -19.48
CA HIS A 210 0.13 -12.87 -18.23
C HIS A 210 -1.27 -12.51 -17.75
N VAL A 211 -1.37 -12.17 -16.47
CA VAL A 211 -2.53 -11.55 -15.85
C VAL A 211 -2.20 -10.13 -15.43
N THR A 212 -3.09 -9.19 -15.75
CA THR A 212 -3.06 -7.82 -15.20
C THR A 212 -4.22 -7.66 -14.22
N VAL A 213 -3.93 -7.20 -13.02
CA VAL A 213 -4.93 -6.97 -11.96
C VAL A 213 -5.05 -5.47 -11.72
N PHE A 214 -6.25 -4.92 -11.81
CA PHE A 214 -6.46 -3.46 -11.77
C PHE A 214 -7.82 -3.08 -11.19
N PRO A 215 -8.01 -1.82 -10.74
CA PRO A 215 -9.27 -1.37 -10.16
C PRO A 215 -10.40 -1.43 -11.18
N GLY A 216 -11.57 -1.94 -10.77
CA GLY A 216 -12.71 -2.09 -11.67
C GLY A 216 -13.21 -0.74 -12.21
N GLY A 217 -13.62 -0.73 -13.48
CA GLY A 217 -14.10 0.48 -14.14
C GLY A 217 -13.02 1.52 -14.43
N THR A 218 -11.73 1.14 -14.39
CA THR A 218 -10.60 1.98 -14.79
C THR A 218 -9.92 1.44 -16.05
N THR A 219 -9.08 2.26 -16.67
CA THR A 219 -8.28 1.83 -17.83
C THR A 219 -7.24 0.81 -17.38
N ARG A 220 -7.22 -0.35 -18.05
CA ARG A 220 -6.23 -1.40 -17.80
C ARG A 220 -4.80 -0.85 -17.97
N PRO A 221 -3.93 -0.98 -16.96
CA PRO A 221 -2.51 -0.67 -17.09
C PRO A 221 -1.78 -1.59 -18.08
N THR A 222 -0.60 -1.21 -18.53
CA THR A 222 0.27 -2.04 -19.39
C THR A 222 1.15 -3.01 -18.59
N THR A 223 1.06 -2.97 -17.25
CA THR A 223 1.85 -3.80 -16.33
C THR A 223 1.27 -5.21 -16.23
N SER A 224 2.13 -6.19 -15.92
CA SER A 224 1.72 -7.59 -15.69
C SER A 224 2.01 -7.99 -14.25
N ASN A 225 1.07 -8.67 -13.59
CA ASN A 225 1.19 -9.11 -12.20
C ASN A 225 1.55 -10.60 -12.12
N VAL A 226 0.98 -11.46 -12.96
CA VAL A 226 1.29 -12.90 -12.97
C VAL A 226 1.76 -13.25 -14.36
N ASN A 227 2.94 -13.85 -14.51
CA ASN A 227 3.42 -14.34 -15.79
C ASN A 227 3.54 -15.86 -15.72
N PHE A 228 3.07 -16.52 -16.78
CA PHE A 228 2.99 -17.97 -16.82
C PHE A 228 3.40 -18.50 -18.19
N VAL A 229 3.87 -19.75 -18.19
CA VAL A 229 4.02 -20.56 -19.39
C VAL A 229 2.93 -21.64 -19.46
N ALA A 230 2.93 -22.43 -20.54
CA ALA A 230 2.01 -23.56 -20.67
C ALA A 230 2.18 -24.60 -19.55
N ALA A 231 1.07 -25.20 -19.14
CA ALA A 231 0.94 -26.20 -18.09
C ALA A 231 1.45 -25.74 -16.71
N GLN A 232 1.52 -24.43 -16.46
CA GLN A 232 1.98 -23.87 -15.18
C GLN A 232 0.77 -23.41 -14.36
N THR A 233 0.78 -23.77 -13.08
CA THR A 233 -0.05 -23.09 -12.08
C THR A 233 0.87 -22.19 -11.28
N VAL A 234 0.66 -20.87 -11.33
CA VAL A 234 1.54 -19.90 -10.68
C VAL A 234 0.76 -18.77 -10.01
N PRO A 235 1.01 -18.53 -8.72
CA PRO A 235 0.49 -17.38 -8.00
C PRO A 235 1.44 -16.18 -8.05
N ASN A 236 0.89 -14.98 -7.86
CA ASN A 236 1.63 -13.82 -7.36
C ASN A 236 0.74 -13.03 -6.37
N MET A 237 1.33 -12.53 -5.28
CA MET A 237 0.65 -11.57 -4.40
C MET A 237 0.54 -10.22 -5.09
N VAL A 238 -0.58 -9.53 -4.88
CA VAL A 238 -0.82 -8.18 -5.38
C VAL A 238 -1.50 -7.33 -4.31
N ILE A 239 -1.08 -6.06 -4.20
CA ILE A 239 -1.87 -5.01 -3.55
C ILE A 239 -2.47 -4.19 -4.67
N VAL A 240 -3.80 -4.15 -4.77
CA VAL A 240 -4.50 -3.48 -5.87
C VAL A 240 -5.60 -2.56 -5.34
N PRO A 241 -5.71 -1.31 -5.82
CA PRO A 241 -6.83 -0.45 -5.46
C PRO A 241 -8.17 -1.04 -5.89
N VAL A 242 -9.23 -0.72 -5.15
CA VAL A 242 -10.59 -1.14 -5.48
C VAL A 242 -11.27 -0.02 -6.26
N GLY A 243 -11.93 -0.39 -7.36
CA GLY A 243 -12.68 0.56 -8.19
C GLY A 243 -13.84 1.21 -7.42
N LYS A 244 -14.35 2.35 -7.91
CA LYS A 244 -15.50 3.05 -7.29
C LYS A 244 -16.77 2.18 -7.23
N ASP A 245 -16.86 1.16 -8.08
CA ASP A 245 -17.94 0.17 -8.08
C ASP A 245 -17.71 -0.98 -7.07
N GLY A 246 -16.63 -0.92 -6.30
CA GLY A 246 -16.26 -1.89 -5.28
C GLY A 246 -15.65 -3.17 -5.84
N THR A 247 -15.06 -3.13 -7.04
CA THR A 247 -14.53 -4.32 -7.71
C THR A 247 -13.07 -4.19 -8.14
N VAL A 248 -12.47 -5.34 -8.46
CA VAL A 248 -11.16 -5.49 -9.11
C VAL A 248 -11.37 -6.31 -10.38
N GLU A 249 -10.62 -5.98 -11.45
CA GLU A 249 -10.62 -6.74 -12.70
C GLU A 249 -9.33 -7.52 -12.88
N LEU A 250 -9.45 -8.77 -13.34
CA LEU A 250 -8.33 -9.64 -13.67
C LEU A 250 -8.38 -9.95 -15.16
N TYR A 251 -7.43 -9.41 -15.90
CA TYR A 251 -7.34 -9.53 -17.35
C TYR A 251 -6.41 -10.67 -17.77
N ASN A 252 -6.90 -11.56 -18.63
CA ASN A 252 -6.10 -12.58 -19.31
C ASN A 252 -5.44 -11.99 -20.56
N GLY A 253 -4.14 -11.75 -20.51
CA GLY A 253 -3.32 -11.26 -21.63
C GLY A 253 -2.70 -12.34 -22.51
N SER A 254 -3.20 -13.58 -22.43
CA SER A 254 -2.73 -14.70 -23.26
C SER A 254 -3.62 -14.94 -24.48
N TRP A 255 -3.11 -15.77 -25.41
CA TRP A 255 -3.79 -16.15 -26.65
C TRP A 255 -4.90 -17.20 -26.44
N THR A 256 -5.00 -17.79 -25.25
CA THR A 256 -5.96 -18.86 -24.96
C THR A 256 -6.69 -18.62 -23.64
N PRO A 257 -7.84 -19.27 -23.41
CA PRO A 257 -8.52 -19.16 -22.13
C PRO A 257 -7.66 -19.72 -21.00
N ILE A 258 -7.80 -19.15 -19.79
CA ILE A 258 -7.16 -19.64 -18.56
C ILE A 258 -8.18 -19.67 -17.42
N ASP A 259 -7.89 -20.44 -16.37
CA ASP A 259 -8.61 -20.30 -15.11
C ASP A 259 -7.86 -19.35 -14.17
N LEU A 260 -8.64 -18.56 -13.44
CA LEU A 260 -8.14 -17.61 -12.45
C LEU A 260 -8.70 -17.95 -11.07
N ILE A 261 -7.86 -17.79 -10.07
CA ILE A 261 -8.19 -17.92 -8.65
C ILE A 261 -7.67 -16.67 -7.93
N ALA A 262 -8.43 -16.12 -6.99
CA ALA A 262 -7.96 -15.04 -6.13
C ALA A 262 -8.34 -15.31 -4.67
N ASP A 263 -7.31 -15.39 -3.83
CA ASP A 263 -7.44 -15.58 -2.39
C ASP A 263 -7.06 -14.27 -1.66
N ILE A 264 -7.94 -13.72 -0.83
CA ILE A 264 -7.71 -12.48 -0.07
C ILE A 264 -7.01 -12.77 1.26
N THR A 265 -6.11 -11.87 1.68
CA THR A 265 -5.41 -11.93 2.98
C THR A 265 -5.55 -10.66 3.82
N GLY A 266 -6.14 -9.61 3.25
CA GLY A 266 -6.50 -8.38 3.95
C GLY A 266 -6.93 -7.27 3.01
N TYR A 267 -7.37 -6.17 3.59
CA TYR A 267 -7.90 -5.02 2.86
C TYR A 267 -7.48 -3.70 3.52
N PHE A 268 -7.52 -2.61 2.76
CA PHE A 268 -7.12 -1.28 3.20
C PHE A 268 -8.33 -0.36 3.32
N THR A 269 -8.40 0.43 4.41
CA THR A 269 -9.50 1.37 4.68
C THR A 269 -8.97 2.72 5.17
N ARG A 270 -9.74 3.79 4.97
CA ARG A 270 -9.40 5.15 5.47
C ARG A 270 -9.67 5.36 6.96
N THR A 271 -9.87 4.28 7.70
CA THR A 271 -10.06 4.29 9.15
C THR A 271 -8.85 3.64 9.79
N ALA A 272 -8.46 4.11 10.98
CA ALA A 272 -7.37 3.54 11.75
C ALA A 272 -7.50 2.02 11.89
N ALA A 273 -6.43 1.31 11.58
CA ALA A 273 -6.33 -0.14 11.74
C ALA A 273 -4.89 -0.56 12.04
N SER A 274 -4.16 -1.12 11.08
CA SER A 274 -2.74 -1.42 11.22
C SER A 274 -1.94 -0.77 10.09
N GLY A 275 -1.11 0.22 10.43
CA GLY A 275 -0.14 0.78 9.49
C GLY A 275 0.98 -0.22 9.19
N TYR A 276 1.84 0.10 8.22
CA TYR A 276 2.97 -0.74 7.82
C TYR A 276 4.30 -0.24 8.41
N THR A 277 5.14 -1.17 8.82
CA THR A 277 6.55 -0.93 9.14
C THR A 277 7.42 -1.82 8.24
N PRO A 278 8.15 -1.23 7.29
CA PRO A 278 9.09 -1.96 6.46
C PRO A 278 10.36 -2.31 7.21
N MET A 279 11.05 -3.35 6.75
CA MET A 279 12.30 -3.82 7.33
C MET A 279 13.34 -4.08 6.23
N THR A 280 14.62 -4.02 6.61
CA THR A 280 15.64 -4.75 5.85
C THR A 280 15.31 -6.24 5.94
N PRO A 281 15.23 -6.99 4.82
CA PRO A 281 14.82 -8.38 4.86
C PRO A 281 15.68 -9.23 5.80
N VAL A 282 15.04 -10.01 6.67
CA VAL A 282 15.71 -10.91 7.61
C VAL A 282 15.19 -12.33 7.46
N ARG A 283 16.09 -13.31 7.42
CA ARG A 283 15.71 -14.73 7.36
C ARG A 283 15.22 -15.19 8.73
N ALA A 284 13.95 -15.53 8.82
CA ALA A 284 13.38 -16.14 10.03
C ALA A 284 13.53 -17.66 10.02
N VAL A 285 13.33 -18.29 8.85
CA VAL A 285 13.37 -19.76 8.72
C VAL A 285 14.23 -20.18 7.54
N ASP A 286 15.03 -21.23 7.76
CA ASP A 286 15.65 -22.03 6.70
C ASP A 286 15.71 -23.49 7.17
N THR A 287 14.81 -24.34 6.64
CA THR A 287 14.75 -25.74 7.06
C THR A 287 16.00 -26.53 6.68
N ARG A 288 16.84 -26.03 5.77
CA ARG A 288 18.07 -26.72 5.34
C ARG A 288 19.17 -26.60 6.38
N SER A 289 19.23 -25.49 7.11
CA SER A 289 20.21 -25.22 8.17
C SER A 289 19.66 -25.44 9.58
N GLY A 290 18.34 -25.60 9.73
CA GLY A 290 17.68 -25.68 11.03
C GLY A 290 17.47 -24.31 11.69
N GLN A 291 17.56 -23.22 10.92
CA GLN A 291 17.27 -21.89 11.42
C GLN A 291 15.76 -21.70 11.59
N GLY A 292 15.32 -21.34 12.79
CA GLY A 292 13.91 -21.04 13.10
C GLY A 292 12.94 -22.23 13.04
N ALA A 293 13.38 -23.40 12.58
CA ALA A 293 12.62 -24.64 12.47
C ALA A 293 13.56 -25.85 12.54
N PRO A 294 13.08 -27.07 12.87
CA PRO A 294 13.89 -28.28 12.81
C PRO A 294 14.56 -28.47 11.44
N GLN A 295 15.81 -28.91 11.44
CA GLN A 295 16.53 -29.17 10.19
C GLN A 295 15.89 -30.36 9.44
N GLY A 296 15.60 -30.16 8.17
CA GLY A 296 15.00 -31.13 7.27
C GLY A 296 13.70 -30.64 6.64
N GLN A 297 13.31 -31.30 5.55
CA GLN A 297 12.13 -30.90 4.77
C GLN A 297 10.84 -30.96 5.59
N VAL A 298 9.95 -30.01 5.32
CA VAL A 298 8.57 -30.06 5.78
C VAL A 298 7.90 -31.24 5.08
N GLY A 299 7.55 -32.27 5.86
CA GLY A 299 6.89 -33.46 5.35
C GLY A 299 5.60 -33.15 4.59
N GLY A 300 5.24 -33.99 3.64
CA GLY A 300 4.01 -33.81 2.88
C GLY A 300 2.79 -33.82 3.80
N ARG A 301 1.83 -32.93 3.52
CA ARG A 301 0.61 -32.72 4.30
C ARG A 301 0.90 -32.37 5.77
N LYS A 302 2.05 -31.77 6.06
CA LYS A 302 2.42 -31.24 7.38
C LYS A 302 2.60 -29.73 7.35
N SER A 303 2.55 -29.12 8.53
CA SER A 303 2.88 -27.71 8.73
C SER A 303 4.11 -27.57 9.61
N ILE A 304 4.84 -26.48 9.40
CA ILE A 304 5.77 -25.92 10.37
C ILE A 304 5.19 -24.62 10.93
N GLY A 305 5.36 -24.41 12.23
CA GLY A 305 5.04 -23.14 12.89
C GLY A 305 6.25 -22.23 12.91
N VAL A 306 6.06 -20.95 12.57
CA VAL A 306 7.09 -19.92 12.48
C VAL A 306 6.80 -18.86 13.52
N GLN A 307 7.65 -18.73 14.54
CA GLN A 307 7.54 -17.66 15.55
C GLN A 307 8.09 -16.36 14.99
N LEU A 308 7.22 -15.33 14.93
CA LEU A 308 7.56 -14.01 14.40
C LEU A 308 7.35 -12.93 15.46
N GLY A 309 6.15 -12.87 16.03
CA GLY A 309 5.78 -11.90 17.06
C GLY A 309 6.62 -12.08 18.33
N GLY A 310 7.12 -10.97 18.87
CA GLY A 310 8.01 -10.93 20.02
C GLY A 310 9.46 -11.32 19.75
N TRP A 311 9.82 -11.62 18.48
CA TRP A 311 11.18 -12.04 18.11
C TRP A 311 11.72 -11.27 16.91
N TYR A 312 11.03 -11.35 15.77
CA TYR A 312 11.39 -10.63 14.54
C TYR A 312 10.54 -9.38 14.35
N VAL A 313 9.30 -9.40 14.85
CA VAL A 313 8.35 -8.28 14.79
C VAL A 313 7.74 -8.06 16.17
N PRO A 314 7.18 -6.88 16.48
CA PRO A 314 6.52 -6.63 17.76
C PRO A 314 5.39 -7.61 18.04
N GLY A 315 5.12 -7.88 19.32
CA GLY A 315 3.97 -8.73 19.72
C GLY A 315 2.61 -8.13 19.33
N SER A 316 2.54 -6.82 19.08
CA SER A 316 1.36 -6.10 18.58
C SER A 316 1.16 -6.24 17.06
N ALA A 317 2.06 -6.91 16.33
CA ALA A 317 1.90 -7.15 14.91
C ALA A 317 0.65 -8.01 14.63
N THR A 318 -0.25 -7.51 13.79
CA THR A 318 -1.50 -8.16 13.42
C THR A 318 -1.37 -8.94 12.10
N ALA A 319 -0.42 -8.55 11.24
CA ALA A 319 -0.01 -9.28 10.04
C ALA A 319 1.48 -9.07 9.76
N VAL A 320 2.06 -9.97 8.95
CA VAL A 320 3.45 -9.89 8.49
C VAL A 320 3.51 -9.93 6.97
N ALA A 321 4.46 -9.19 6.40
CA ALA A 321 4.85 -9.28 5.00
C ALA A 321 6.13 -10.11 4.90
N LEU A 322 6.07 -11.19 4.11
CA LEU A 322 7.10 -12.22 3.99
C LEU A 322 7.45 -12.46 2.52
N ASN A 323 8.67 -12.92 2.28
CA ASN A 323 8.96 -13.75 1.11
C ASN A 323 9.04 -15.21 1.57
N VAL A 324 8.22 -16.07 0.97
CA VAL A 324 8.21 -17.51 1.27
C VAL A 324 8.75 -18.26 0.07
N THR A 325 9.78 -19.09 0.27
CA THR A 325 10.42 -19.86 -0.79
C THR A 325 10.27 -21.35 -0.53
N ALA A 326 9.80 -22.08 -1.54
CA ALA A 326 9.95 -23.53 -1.62
C ALA A 326 11.25 -23.86 -2.35
N THR A 327 12.04 -24.80 -1.82
CA THR A 327 13.26 -25.30 -2.47
C THR A 327 13.43 -26.80 -2.23
N ASN A 328 14.14 -27.49 -3.13
CA ASN A 328 14.24 -28.95 -3.14
C ASN A 328 12.90 -29.73 -3.03
N PRO A 329 11.77 -29.28 -3.62
CA PRO A 329 10.52 -30.04 -3.55
C PRO A 329 10.68 -31.39 -4.25
N ARG A 330 10.20 -32.46 -3.61
CA ARG A 330 10.29 -33.82 -4.15
C ARG A 330 9.21 -34.15 -5.19
N GLU A 331 8.15 -33.36 -5.23
CA GLU A 331 7.05 -33.47 -6.20
C GLU A 331 6.40 -32.09 -6.41
N ASP A 332 5.43 -32.03 -7.32
CA ASP A 332 4.63 -30.83 -7.55
C ASP A 332 3.68 -30.56 -6.37
N GLY A 333 3.50 -29.30 -6.01
CA GLY A 333 2.65 -28.94 -4.89
C GLY A 333 2.56 -27.45 -4.64
N HIS A 334 2.16 -27.11 -3.43
CA HIS A 334 2.07 -25.73 -2.98
C HIS A 334 2.39 -25.57 -1.49
N LEU A 335 2.75 -24.36 -1.10
CA LEU A 335 2.77 -23.91 0.28
C LEU A 335 1.56 -23.02 0.57
N THR A 336 1.00 -23.14 1.78
CA THR A 336 -0.05 -22.27 2.31
C THR A 336 0.40 -21.65 3.61
N ALA A 337 0.37 -20.32 3.70
CA ALA A 337 0.64 -19.55 4.91
C ALA A 337 -0.67 -19.13 5.56
N TYR A 338 -0.80 -19.33 6.87
CA TYR A 338 -2.01 -18.98 7.63
C TYR A 338 -1.68 -18.74 9.11
N PRO A 339 -2.48 -17.93 9.84
CA PRO A 339 -2.26 -17.72 11.26
C PRO A 339 -2.32 -19.05 12.04
N SER A 340 -1.46 -19.18 13.05
CA SER A 340 -1.53 -20.29 14.00
C SER A 340 -2.86 -20.29 14.76
N GLY A 341 -3.22 -21.44 15.34
CA GLY A 341 -4.51 -21.63 16.03
C GLY A 341 -5.71 -21.83 15.09
N GLN A 342 -5.50 -21.81 13.77
CA GLN A 342 -6.52 -22.09 12.75
C GLN A 342 -6.20 -23.38 11.98
N GLN A 343 -7.21 -23.95 11.32
CA GLN A 343 -7.00 -25.02 10.35
C GLN A 343 -6.41 -24.43 9.06
N ALA A 344 -5.53 -25.19 8.39
CA ALA A 344 -4.99 -24.79 7.09
C ALA A 344 -6.15 -24.53 6.10
N PRO A 345 -6.23 -23.32 5.51
CA PRO A 345 -7.26 -22.99 4.54
C PRO A 345 -6.99 -23.68 3.20
N ASN A 346 -8.03 -23.82 2.37
CA ASN A 346 -7.91 -24.33 1.00
C ASN A 346 -7.45 -23.22 0.03
N THR A 347 -6.34 -22.55 0.35
CA THR A 347 -5.69 -21.52 -0.45
C THR A 347 -4.24 -21.93 -0.70
N SER A 348 -3.56 -21.29 -1.65
CA SER A 348 -2.14 -21.54 -1.92
C SER A 348 -1.41 -20.22 -2.05
N ASN A 349 -0.19 -20.12 -1.51
CA ASN A 349 0.68 -18.94 -1.62
C ASN A 349 1.83 -19.17 -2.61
N VAL A 350 2.47 -20.33 -2.58
CA VAL A 350 3.62 -20.64 -3.46
C VAL A 350 3.33 -21.95 -4.17
N ASN A 351 3.30 -21.96 -5.50
CA ASN A 351 3.08 -23.19 -6.27
C ASN A 351 4.38 -23.57 -6.97
N PHE A 352 4.77 -24.84 -6.83
CA PHE A 352 6.07 -25.33 -7.26
C PHE A 352 5.94 -26.66 -8.00
N ARG A 353 6.89 -26.90 -8.91
CA ARG A 353 7.15 -28.23 -9.47
C ARG A 353 8.27 -28.93 -8.73
N ALA A 354 8.37 -30.25 -8.87
CA ALA A 354 9.49 -31.03 -8.37
C ALA A 354 10.83 -30.39 -8.78
N LYS A 355 11.77 -30.29 -7.82
CA LYS A 355 13.11 -29.69 -7.96
C LYS A 355 13.14 -28.18 -8.24
N GLN A 356 11.99 -27.50 -8.33
CA GLN A 356 11.95 -26.05 -8.54
C GLN A 356 12.25 -25.30 -7.25
N THR A 357 13.07 -24.24 -7.34
CA THR A 357 13.11 -23.20 -6.30
C THR A 357 12.27 -22.03 -6.75
N VAL A 358 11.29 -21.63 -5.94
CA VAL A 358 10.35 -20.55 -6.27
C VAL A 358 9.90 -19.84 -5.01
N ALA A 359 9.86 -18.51 -5.07
CA ALA A 359 9.36 -17.64 -4.02
C ALA A 359 8.12 -16.86 -4.48
N ASN A 360 7.30 -16.49 -3.51
CA ASN A 360 6.24 -15.51 -3.67
C ASN A 360 6.21 -14.59 -2.44
N SER A 361 5.76 -13.36 -2.63
CA SER A 361 5.42 -12.48 -1.51
C SER A 361 4.15 -12.99 -0.81
N VAL A 362 4.09 -12.85 0.51
CA VAL A 362 3.00 -13.32 1.36
C VAL A 362 2.70 -12.28 2.41
N ILE A 363 1.47 -11.78 2.43
CA ILE A 363 0.91 -11.03 3.55
C ILE A 363 -0.03 -11.98 4.29
N VAL A 364 0.18 -12.16 5.59
CA VAL A 364 -0.57 -13.15 6.36
C VAL A 364 -0.83 -12.65 7.79
N PRO A 365 -2.06 -12.83 8.33
CA PRO A 365 -2.33 -12.53 9.73
C PRO A 365 -1.45 -13.36 10.67
N VAL A 366 -1.10 -12.79 11.82
CA VAL A 366 -0.36 -13.49 12.88
C VAL A 366 -1.36 -14.05 13.88
N GLY A 367 -1.17 -15.31 14.32
CA GLY A 367 -2.01 -15.88 15.38
C GLY A 367 -1.71 -15.26 16.75
N ALA A 368 -2.61 -15.47 17.71
CA ALA A 368 -2.50 -14.86 19.04
C ALA A 368 -1.22 -15.23 19.83
N ASP A 369 -0.53 -16.30 19.43
CA ASP A 369 0.76 -16.73 19.99
C ASP A 369 1.98 -16.12 19.25
N GLY A 370 1.75 -15.19 18.32
CA GLY A 370 2.79 -14.56 17.52
C GLY A 370 3.31 -15.42 16.36
N LYS A 371 2.63 -16.52 16.01
CA LYS A 371 3.07 -17.45 14.96
C LYS A 371 2.26 -17.38 13.67
N VAL A 372 2.91 -17.84 12.61
CA VAL A 372 2.29 -18.21 11.32
C VAL A 372 2.63 -19.67 11.05
N ASN A 373 1.71 -20.43 10.48
CA ASN A 373 1.96 -21.78 10.00
C ASN A 373 2.22 -21.77 8.49
N ILE A 374 3.21 -22.56 8.05
CA ILE A 374 3.43 -22.88 6.63
C ILE A 374 3.09 -24.36 6.41
N PHE A 375 2.04 -24.63 5.65
CA PHE A 375 1.60 -25.97 5.27
C PHE A 375 2.19 -26.39 3.92
N ASN A 376 2.74 -27.60 3.86
CA ASN A 376 3.11 -28.25 2.61
C ASN A 376 1.92 -29.06 2.07
N GLY A 377 1.32 -28.57 0.99
CA GLY A 377 0.19 -29.21 0.31
C GLY A 377 0.54 -30.44 -0.52
N ALA A 378 1.84 -30.67 -0.80
CA ALA A 378 2.31 -31.90 -1.45
C ALA A 378 2.21 -33.12 -0.51
N TRP A 379 2.24 -34.31 -1.07
CA TRP A 379 2.43 -35.60 -0.40
C TRP A 379 3.89 -35.89 -0.08
N ALA A 380 4.84 -35.35 -0.84
CA ALA A 380 6.27 -35.45 -0.54
C ALA A 380 6.84 -34.16 0.10
N GLY A 381 8.04 -34.28 0.66
CA GLY A 381 8.70 -33.18 1.39
C GLY A 381 9.23 -32.06 0.49
N THR A 382 9.33 -30.86 1.06
CA THR A 382 10.01 -29.69 0.47
C THR A 382 10.72 -28.90 1.56
N ASP A 383 11.83 -28.24 1.22
CA ASP A 383 12.46 -27.27 2.12
C ASP A 383 11.76 -25.91 2.01
N VAL A 384 11.70 -25.21 3.13
CA VAL A 384 11.02 -23.91 3.23
C VAL A 384 11.98 -22.88 3.79
N ILE A 385 11.99 -21.71 3.15
CA ILE A 385 12.68 -20.51 3.62
C ILE A 385 11.63 -19.41 3.82
N VAL A 386 11.74 -18.68 4.92
CA VAL A 386 10.89 -17.52 5.21
C VAL A 386 11.78 -16.33 5.54
N ASP A 387 11.70 -15.30 4.70
CA ASP A 387 12.33 -14.01 4.93
C ASP A 387 11.23 -12.99 5.31
N VAL A 388 11.42 -12.23 6.39
CA VAL A 388 10.50 -11.18 6.85
C VAL A 388 10.93 -9.86 6.21
N VAL A 389 10.01 -9.15 5.55
CA VAL A 389 10.28 -7.86 4.88
C VAL A 389 9.57 -6.68 5.53
N GLY A 390 8.60 -6.94 6.40
CA GLY A 390 7.91 -5.93 7.18
C GLY A 390 6.72 -6.51 7.95
N TYR A 391 5.98 -5.65 8.65
CA TYR A 391 4.81 -6.03 9.42
C TYR A 391 3.76 -4.94 9.45
N TYR A 392 2.53 -5.33 9.79
CA TYR A 392 1.43 -4.41 10.06
C TYR A 392 1.08 -4.46 11.54
N SER A 393 0.96 -3.29 12.17
CA SER A 393 0.52 -3.19 13.57
C SER A 393 -0.25 -1.89 13.83
N PRO A 394 -1.08 -1.81 14.89
CA PRO A 394 -1.72 -0.56 15.30
C PRO A 394 -0.73 0.55 15.66
N ASP A 395 0.49 0.19 16.07
CA ASP A 395 1.55 1.13 16.45
C ASP A 395 2.35 1.65 15.25
N SER A 396 2.22 0.98 14.09
CA SER A 396 2.90 1.35 12.85
C SER A 396 2.24 2.57 12.22
N SER A 397 3.03 3.53 11.76
CA SER A 397 2.53 4.80 11.19
C SER A 397 2.46 4.83 9.66
N GLY A 398 2.97 3.82 8.94
CA GLY A 398 3.00 3.80 7.48
C GLY A 398 1.63 3.51 6.87
N ALA A 399 0.85 4.54 6.57
CA ALA A 399 -0.42 4.43 5.86
C ALA A 399 -0.18 4.20 4.36
N PHE A 400 -0.95 3.31 3.74
CA PHE A 400 -0.83 3.02 2.32
C PHE A 400 -1.42 4.14 1.47
N MET A 401 -0.64 4.62 0.52
CA MET A 401 -1.01 5.58 -0.52
C MET A 401 -1.01 4.88 -1.87
N PRO A 402 -2.18 4.60 -2.47
CA PRO A 402 -2.25 3.98 -3.79
C PRO A 402 -1.75 4.95 -4.87
N ALA A 403 -0.91 4.45 -5.77
CA ALA A 403 -0.47 5.16 -6.96
C ALA A 403 -1.10 4.54 -8.21
N LYS A 404 -1.26 5.34 -9.26
CA LYS A 404 -1.50 4.76 -10.58
C LYS A 404 -0.27 3.95 -10.98
N PRO A 405 -0.40 2.71 -11.49
CA PRO A 405 0.74 1.90 -11.87
C PRO A 405 1.65 2.64 -12.86
N GLN A 406 2.92 2.82 -12.49
CA GLN A 406 3.91 3.53 -13.30
C GLN A 406 5.19 2.72 -13.46
N ARG A 407 5.69 2.66 -14.70
CA ARG A 407 6.98 2.06 -15.04
C ARG A 407 8.11 2.95 -14.54
N TRP A 408 8.83 2.49 -13.51
CA TRP A 408 9.97 3.21 -12.96
C TRP A 408 11.28 2.80 -13.65
N ILE A 409 11.45 1.49 -13.84
CA ILE A 409 12.69 0.90 -14.36
C ILE A 409 12.33 -0.07 -15.48
N ASP A 410 13.08 -0.01 -16.58
CA ASP A 410 13.03 -1.00 -17.65
C ASP A 410 14.42 -1.18 -18.26
N THR A 411 15.16 -2.17 -17.76
CA THR A 411 16.56 -2.36 -18.17
C THR A 411 16.75 -2.88 -19.58
N ARG A 412 15.67 -3.34 -20.22
CA ARG A 412 15.67 -3.75 -21.62
C ARG A 412 15.93 -2.57 -22.55
N THR A 413 15.70 -1.35 -22.06
CA THR A 413 15.96 -0.13 -22.80
C THR A 413 17.44 0.25 -22.71
N SER A 414 17.96 0.88 -23.76
CA SER A 414 19.36 1.29 -23.86
C SER A 414 19.80 2.28 -22.78
N LYS A 415 18.85 2.98 -22.12
CA LYS A 415 19.13 3.91 -21.02
C LYS A 415 19.82 3.24 -19.83
N TRP A 416 19.48 1.98 -19.52
CA TRP A 416 19.96 1.31 -18.31
C TRP A 416 20.90 0.15 -18.63
N GLY A 417 20.50 -0.71 -19.58
CA GLY A 417 21.15 -1.99 -19.82
C GLY A 417 20.90 -3.02 -18.71
N PRO A 418 21.10 -4.32 -19.00
CA PRO A 418 20.77 -5.41 -18.09
C PRO A 418 21.59 -5.38 -16.80
N VAL A 419 21.00 -5.89 -15.71
CA VAL A 419 21.65 -5.97 -14.39
C VAL A 419 22.78 -7.01 -14.46
N PRO A 420 24.03 -6.63 -14.10
CA PRO A 420 25.18 -7.54 -14.21
C PRO A 420 25.03 -8.81 -13.37
N ALA A 421 25.71 -9.87 -13.79
CA ALA A 421 25.88 -11.09 -12.99
C ALA A 421 26.44 -10.73 -11.62
N ARG A 422 25.81 -11.26 -10.56
CA ARG A 422 26.18 -10.95 -9.17
C ARG A 422 26.19 -9.45 -8.87
N GLY A 423 25.61 -8.59 -9.70
CA GLY A 423 25.57 -7.15 -9.52
C GLY A 423 24.28 -6.70 -8.83
N TYR A 424 24.17 -5.39 -8.65
CA TYR A 424 22.92 -4.75 -8.23
C TYR A 424 22.71 -3.45 -9.00
N LEU A 425 21.44 -3.04 -9.03
CA LEU A 425 20.99 -1.74 -9.49
C LEU A 425 20.38 -1.01 -8.29
N TRP A 426 20.92 0.16 -7.94
CA TRP A 426 20.36 1.03 -6.89
C TRP A 426 19.48 2.09 -7.51
N GLN A 427 18.37 2.43 -6.84
CA GLN A 427 17.32 3.26 -7.42
C GLN A 427 16.72 4.22 -6.41
N PRO A 428 16.87 5.54 -6.63
CA PRO A 428 16.14 6.54 -5.86
C PRO A 428 14.66 6.57 -6.26
N PHE A 429 13.78 6.58 -5.26
CA PHE A 429 12.33 6.72 -5.44
C PHE A 429 11.77 7.99 -4.78
N SER A 430 12.24 8.38 -3.60
CA SER A 430 11.70 9.52 -2.82
C SER A 430 12.80 10.31 -2.10
N THR A 431 13.82 10.72 -2.85
CA THR A 431 15.04 11.30 -2.26
C THR A 431 14.78 12.66 -1.64
N GLY A 432 15.03 12.78 -0.34
CA GLY A 432 14.77 14.02 0.42
C GLY A 432 13.30 14.25 0.79
N GLU A 433 12.41 13.30 0.47
CA GLU A 433 11.02 13.35 0.94
C GLU A 433 10.93 12.72 2.35
N GLU A 434 10.59 13.54 3.33
CA GLU A 434 10.28 13.06 4.67
C GLU A 434 8.95 12.28 4.65
N GLY A 435 8.84 11.29 5.53
CA GLY A 435 7.59 10.57 5.74
C GLY A 435 7.43 9.29 4.91
N ILE A 436 8.15 9.09 3.82
CA ILE A 436 8.05 7.85 3.03
C ILE A 436 8.76 6.69 3.73
N ALA A 437 7.99 5.73 4.25
CA ALA A 437 8.53 4.55 4.93
C ALA A 437 8.96 3.46 3.94
N GLY A 438 8.24 3.30 2.84
CA GLY A 438 8.52 2.24 1.88
C GLY A 438 7.62 2.25 0.66
N TYR A 439 7.86 1.32 -0.27
CA TYR A 439 7.23 1.28 -1.58
C TYR A 439 6.53 -0.05 -1.82
N VAL A 440 5.46 0.00 -2.61
CA VAL A 440 4.74 -1.17 -3.12
C VAL A 440 5.02 -1.28 -4.61
N LEU A 441 5.83 -2.27 -4.97
CA LEU A 441 6.36 -2.45 -6.33
C LEU A 441 5.91 -3.79 -6.90
N ASN A 442 5.72 -3.88 -8.20
CA ASN A 442 5.75 -5.12 -8.94
C ASN A 442 7.09 -5.20 -9.67
N THR A 443 7.92 -6.15 -9.28
CA THR A 443 9.25 -6.32 -9.85
C THR A 443 9.27 -7.55 -10.73
N THR A 444 9.67 -7.39 -11.99
CA THR A 444 9.75 -8.47 -12.97
C THR A 444 11.17 -8.66 -13.44
N VAL A 445 11.67 -9.89 -13.36
CA VAL A 445 12.92 -10.29 -13.98
C VAL A 445 12.62 -11.01 -15.30
N THR A 446 13.34 -10.66 -16.37
CA THR A 446 13.18 -11.23 -17.71
C THR A 446 14.53 -11.37 -18.42
N ASN A 447 14.55 -11.98 -19.61
CA ASN A 447 15.76 -12.29 -20.36
C ASN A 447 16.80 -13.05 -19.50
N THR A 448 16.31 -13.97 -18.68
CA THR A 448 17.12 -14.75 -17.74
C THR A 448 17.93 -15.80 -18.50
N GLN A 449 19.25 -15.80 -18.36
CA GLN A 449 20.13 -16.73 -19.09
C GLN A 449 20.50 -17.97 -18.26
N GLN A 450 20.42 -17.87 -16.95
CA GLN A 450 20.71 -18.94 -15.99
C GLN A 450 19.71 -18.85 -14.84
N ASP A 451 19.57 -19.94 -14.10
CA ASP A 451 18.78 -19.97 -12.87
C ASP A 451 19.33 -18.96 -11.85
N GLY A 452 18.43 -18.37 -11.07
CA GLY A 452 18.81 -17.32 -10.15
C GLY A 452 17.66 -16.80 -9.31
N PHE A 453 17.96 -15.76 -8.56
CA PHE A 453 16.97 -15.05 -7.76
C PHE A 453 17.33 -13.57 -7.63
N LEU A 454 16.30 -12.79 -7.34
CA LEU A 454 16.42 -11.37 -7.04
C LEU A 454 16.34 -11.21 -5.53
N SER A 455 17.17 -10.33 -4.99
CA SER A 455 16.99 -9.81 -3.64
C SER A 455 16.75 -8.31 -3.73
N VAL A 456 15.78 -7.82 -2.95
CA VAL A 456 15.50 -6.38 -2.83
C VAL A 456 15.71 -5.94 -1.39
N ALA A 457 16.45 -4.85 -1.18
CA ALA A 457 16.78 -4.34 0.15
C ALA A 457 16.92 -2.80 0.11
N PRO A 458 16.73 -2.10 1.25
CA PRO A 458 17.07 -0.69 1.33
C PRO A 458 18.58 -0.48 1.15
N ASP A 459 18.96 0.60 0.47
CA ASP A 459 20.34 1.00 0.30
C ASP A 459 20.80 1.87 1.49
N PRO A 460 21.96 1.59 2.11
CA PRO A 460 22.50 2.40 3.20
C PRO A 460 22.98 3.80 2.77
N ASN A 461 23.07 4.06 1.46
CA ASN A 461 23.60 5.30 0.91
C ASN A 461 22.49 6.25 0.43
N THR A 462 22.77 7.55 0.50
CA THR A 462 21.98 8.59 -0.17
C THR A 462 22.42 8.75 -1.63
N PRO A 463 21.58 9.36 -2.49
CA PRO A 463 21.98 9.72 -3.85
C PRO A 463 23.21 10.64 -3.89
N GLU A 464 23.32 11.59 -2.97
CA GLU A 464 24.46 12.52 -2.88
C GLU A 464 25.76 11.78 -2.58
N GLN A 465 25.71 10.69 -1.80
CA GLN A 465 26.89 9.86 -1.56
C GLN A 465 27.35 9.15 -2.82
N TYR A 466 26.43 8.69 -3.66
CA TYR A 466 26.74 8.11 -4.97
C TYR A 466 27.26 9.16 -5.96
N ASP A 467 26.72 10.38 -5.96
CA ASP A 467 27.18 11.44 -6.86
C ASP A 467 28.56 11.98 -6.46
N ASN A 468 28.93 11.89 -5.18
CA ASN A 468 30.22 12.32 -4.66
C ASN A 468 31.25 11.18 -4.50
N ASP A 469 30.95 9.96 -4.96
CA ASP A 469 31.81 8.76 -4.80
C ASP A 469 32.24 8.48 -3.34
N THR A 470 31.36 8.80 -2.37
CA THR A 470 31.56 8.55 -0.93
C THR A 470 30.69 7.41 -0.39
N ASN A 471 29.94 6.76 -1.28
CA ASN A 471 29.07 5.65 -0.94
C ASN A 471 29.87 4.42 -0.45
N VAL A 472 29.30 3.70 0.50
CA VAL A 472 29.79 2.39 0.96
C VAL A 472 29.14 1.28 0.16
N PHE A 473 29.85 0.18 -0.06
CA PHE A 473 29.27 -0.98 -0.74
C PHE A 473 28.21 -1.64 0.16
N PRO A 474 26.94 -1.74 -0.27
CA PRO A 474 25.90 -2.31 0.57
C PRO A 474 26.14 -3.80 0.84
N GLY A 475 25.75 -4.25 2.04
CA GLY A 475 25.80 -5.67 2.38
C GLY A 475 24.88 -6.48 1.48
N ARG A 476 25.41 -7.49 0.77
CA ARG A 476 24.61 -8.32 -0.13
C ARG A 476 23.53 -9.08 0.66
N PRO A 477 22.24 -8.87 0.41
CA PRO A 477 21.17 -9.63 1.05
C PRO A 477 21.16 -11.08 0.55
N THR A 478 20.59 -11.98 1.37
CA THR A 478 20.40 -13.40 1.02
C THR A 478 18.92 -13.75 0.78
N SER A 479 18.01 -12.78 0.96
CA SER A 479 16.58 -12.96 0.81
C SER A 479 16.18 -13.29 -0.63
N SER A 480 15.20 -14.17 -0.80
CA SER A 480 14.67 -14.52 -2.12
C SER A 480 13.38 -13.75 -2.37
N THR A 481 13.48 -12.58 -3.00
CA THR A 481 12.30 -11.81 -3.43
C THR A 481 11.57 -12.58 -4.52
N LEU A 482 12.27 -13.05 -5.56
CA LEU A 482 11.70 -13.94 -6.56
C LEU A 482 12.79 -14.84 -7.12
N ASN A 483 12.44 -16.04 -7.58
CA ASN A 483 13.38 -16.99 -8.19
C ASN A 483 12.92 -17.33 -9.61
N TRP A 484 13.87 -17.65 -10.47
CA TRP A 484 13.61 -18.05 -11.85
C TRP A 484 14.50 -19.22 -12.27
N THR A 485 14.02 -19.97 -13.25
CA THR A 485 14.89 -20.79 -14.11
C THR A 485 15.25 -20.00 -15.36
N ALA A 486 16.32 -20.41 -16.05
CA ALA A 486 16.71 -19.82 -17.33
C ALA A 486 15.53 -19.73 -18.32
N GLY A 487 15.43 -18.62 -19.04
CA GLY A 487 14.39 -18.32 -20.03
C GLY A 487 13.05 -17.85 -19.46
N GLN A 488 12.86 -17.84 -18.14
CA GLN A 488 11.62 -17.38 -17.54
C GLN A 488 11.53 -15.86 -17.41
N THR A 489 10.29 -15.37 -17.43
CA THR A 489 9.94 -14.03 -16.98
C THR A 489 9.09 -14.15 -15.72
N VAL A 490 9.56 -13.61 -14.60
CA VAL A 490 8.96 -13.82 -13.28
C VAL A 490 8.71 -12.48 -12.58
N PRO A 491 7.44 -12.10 -12.35
CA PRO A 491 7.06 -10.99 -11.48
C PRO A 491 6.92 -11.44 -10.02
N ASN A 492 7.13 -10.51 -9.07
CA ASN A 492 6.63 -10.63 -7.71
C ASN A 492 6.27 -9.26 -7.13
N LEU A 493 5.31 -9.21 -6.20
CA LEU A 493 5.11 -8.06 -5.33
C LEU A 493 6.32 -7.85 -4.42
N VAL A 494 6.75 -6.60 -4.27
CA VAL A 494 7.81 -6.19 -3.36
C VAL A 494 7.30 -5.06 -2.49
N GLN A 495 7.39 -5.25 -1.17
CA GLN A 495 7.23 -4.17 -0.19
C GLN A 495 8.63 -3.79 0.31
N ALA A 496 9.22 -2.76 -0.29
CA ALA A 496 10.58 -2.34 -0.02
C ALA A 496 10.63 -1.22 1.01
N SER A 497 11.57 -1.28 1.95
CA SER A 497 11.89 -0.13 2.82
C SER A 497 12.49 1.01 2.00
N SER A 498 12.19 2.25 2.37
CA SER A 498 12.88 3.44 1.82
C SER A 498 14.32 3.60 2.33
N GLY A 499 14.72 2.84 3.35
CA GLY A 499 15.98 3.09 4.06
C GLY A 499 15.95 4.38 4.89
N GLY A 500 14.74 4.91 5.20
CA GLY A 500 14.57 6.21 5.83
C GLY A 500 14.66 7.33 4.79
N VAL A 501 15.35 8.42 5.14
CA VAL A 501 15.47 9.62 4.27
C VAL A 501 16.30 9.39 3.00
N ASN A 502 17.02 8.26 2.91
CA ASN A 502 17.77 7.91 1.71
C ASN A 502 16.85 7.78 0.50
N GLY A 503 15.70 7.11 0.69
CA GLY A 503 14.73 6.88 -0.39
C GLY A 503 15.28 5.98 -1.51
N VAL A 504 16.30 5.17 -1.25
CA VAL A 504 16.99 4.34 -2.25
C VAL A 504 16.78 2.85 -1.99
N VAL A 505 16.50 2.10 -3.06
CA VAL A 505 16.27 0.65 -3.05
C VAL A 505 17.27 -0.06 -3.97
N ASP A 506 17.86 -1.13 -3.48
CA ASP A 506 18.74 -2.01 -4.23
C ASP A 506 18.02 -3.22 -4.81
N PHE A 507 18.30 -3.53 -6.07
CA PHE A 507 17.85 -4.73 -6.78
C PHE A 507 19.05 -5.60 -7.15
N TRP A 508 19.28 -6.66 -6.38
CA TRP A 508 20.43 -7.54 -6.52
C TRP A 508 20.14 -8.72 -7.43
N ASN A 509 20.85 -8.81 -8.56
CA ASN A 509 20.90 -10.01 -9.37
C ASN A 509 21.83 -11.04 -8.71
N GLN A 510 21.27 -12.12 -8.20
CA GLN A 510 22.03 -13.15 -7.50
C GLN A 510 22.52 -14.27 -8.43
N SER A 511 22.12 -14.26 -9.70
CA SER A 511 22.58 -15.21 -10.71
C SER A 511 24.01 -14.91 -11.17
N TRP A 512 24.57 -15.87 -11.91
CA TRP A 512 25.90 -15.77 -12.52
C TRP A 512 25.87 -15.26 -13.98
N ALA A 513 24.72 -14.80 -14.46
CA ALA A 513 24.55 -14.20 -15.78
C ALA A 513 23.84 -12.83 -15.67
N THR A 514 23.88 -12.04 -16.74
CA THR A 514 23.08 -10.81 -16.80
C THR A 514 21.60 -11.13 -16.94
N THR A 515 20.76 -10.25 -16.42
CA THR A 515 19.30 -10.36 -16.54
C THR A 515 18.67 -8.98 -16.68
N ASP A 516 17.49 -8.92 -17.28
CA ASP A 516 16.71 -7.68 -17.30
C ASP A 516 15.76 -7.59 -16.10
N LEU A 517 15.55 -6.37 -15.65
CA LEU A 517 14.72 -5.96 -14.55
C LEU A 517 13.73 -4.90 -15.02
N ILE A 518 12.46 -5.09 -14.66
CA ILE A 518 11.38 -4.15 -14.83
C ILE A 518 10.79 -3.88 -13.45
N VAL A 519 10.62 -2.61 -13.09
CA VAL A 519 9.98 -2.24 -11.83
C VAL A 519 8.86 -1.27 -12.10
N ASP A 520 7.67 -1.66 -11.67
CA ASP A 520 6.46 -0.87 -11.73
C ASP A 520 6.06 -0.50 -10.28
N MET A 521 5.74 0.77 -10.01
CA MET A 521 5.30 1.22 -8.69
C MET A 521 3.77 1.33 -8.64
N PHE A 522 3.16 0.81 -7.57
CA PHE A 522 1.71 0.75 -7.36
C PHE A 522 1.24 1.55 -6.14
N GLY A 523 2.19 2.05 -5.34
CA GLY A 523 1.92 2.88 -4.19
C GLY A 523 3.12 2.95 -3.27
N TYR A 524 2.94 3.63 -2.15
CA TYR A 524 3.95 3.80 -1.11
C TYR A 524 3.29 3.81 0.26
N TYR A 525 4.09 3.66 1.30
CA TYR A 525 3.68 3.82 2.69
C TYR A 525 4.23 5.14 3.19
N GLU A 526 3.35 5.99 3.69
CA GLU A 526 3.68 7.32 4.19
C GLU A 526 3.31 7.42 5.67
N THR A 527 4.22 7.98 6.45
CA THR A 527 4.08 8.20 7.88
C THR A 527 3.48 9.58 8.17
N LYS A 528 3.11 9.80 9.43
CA LYS A 528 2.36 10.97 9.90
C LYS A 528 3.15 12.27 9.84
#